data_AF-A0A7S4CP81-F1
#
_entry.id   AF-A0A7S4CP81-F1
#
_cell.length_a   1.000
_cell.length_b   1.000
_cell.length_c   1.000
_cell.angle_alpha   90.00
_cell.angle_beta   90.00
_cell.angle_gamma   90.00
#
_symmetry.space_group_name_H-M   'P 1'
#
loop_
_entity.id
_entity.type
_entity.pdbx_description
1 polymer ?
#
loop_
_entity_poly.entity_id
_entity_poly.type
_entity_poly.pdbx_seq_one_letter_code
_entity_poly.pdbx_strand_id
1 'polypeptide(L)'
;RLVHIVRFLPFSRNVLQGFRKVFPTLFAAFLLLCVIYFCFCLMGIALFAGKFWNCWACPVLNDGTYDWNTCYIVSNATQFCTQSDCVDSPAPPGLRRFWLTTATNFDNLFWAALSSLRIAYQAQWTPVMFDGLSVQAEQDRCL
;
A
#
# COMPACT_ATOMS: atom_id res chain seq x y z
N ARG A 1 27.37 -7.75 19.49
CA ARG A 1 27.85 -7.20 20.79
C ARG A 1 26.72 -7.00 21.81
N LEU A 2 25.59 -6.37 21.46
CA LEU A 2 24.44 -6.16 22.37
C LEU A 2 23.78 -7.45 22.91
N VAL A 3 23.64 -8.49 22.09
CA VAL A 3 23.01 -9.77 22.49
C VAL A 3 23.79 -10.50 23.61
N HIS A 4 25.11 -10.30 23.69
CA HIS A 4 25.94 -10.90 24.74
C HIS A 4 25.69 -10.23 26.11
N ILE A 5 25.37 -8.94 26.13
CA ILE A 5 25.08 -8.18 27.37
C ILE A 5 23.75 -8.67 27.98
N VAL A 6 22.76 -8.98 27.14
CA VAL A 6 21.45 -9.51 27.57
C VAL A 6 21.57 -10.88 28.26
N ARG A 7 22.62 -11.67 28.00
CA ARG A 7 22.86 -12.94 28.71
C ARG A 7 23.51 -12.77 30.09
N PHE A 8 24.12 -11.62 30.37
CA PHE A 8 24.89 -11.38 31.58
C PHE A 8 24.02 -10.88 32.75
N LEU A 9 22.92 -10.18 32.46
CA LEU A 9 21.99 -9.71 33.49
C LEU A 9 21.07 -10.86 33.95
N PRO A 10 20.99 -11.17 35.26
CA PRO A 10 20.14 -12.25 35.77
C PRO A 10 18.64 -11.98 35.53
N PHE A 11 18.25 -10.70 35.53
CA PHE A 11 16.88 -10.25 35.25
C PHE A 11 16.40 -10.64 33.84
N SER A 12 17.19 -10.36 32.80
CA SER A 12 16.83 -10.68 31.40
C SER A 12 16.79 -12.19 31.13
N ARG A 13 17.58 -13.00 31.84
CA ARG A 13 17.53 -14.47 31.73
C ARG A 13 16.20 -15.02 32.23
N ASN A 14 15.68 -14.51 33.35
CA ASN A 14 14.40 -14.94 33.91
C ASN A 14 13.23 -14.55 32.99
N VAL A 15 13.28 -13.35 32.42
CA VAL A 15 12.28 -12.89 31.43
C VAL A 15 12.32 -13.76 30.17
N LEU A 16 13.50 -14.07 29.63
CA LEU A 16 13.64 -14.91 28.44
C LEU A 16 13.15 -16.34 28.68
N GLN A 17 13.43 -16.91 29.86
CA GLN A 17 12.92 -18.23 30.24
C GLN A 17 11.39 -18.23 30.39
N GLY A 18 10.82 -17.16 30.96
CA GLY A 18 9.38 -16.94 31.00
C GLY A 18 8.77 -16.89 29.60
N PHE A 19 9.30 -16.02 28.73
CA PHE A 19 8.85 -15.91 27.34
C PHE A 19 8.94 -17.23 26.58
N ARG A 20 10.04 -17.99 26.74
CA ARG A 20 10.22 -19.29 26.08
C ARG A 20 9.16 -20.32 26.45
N LYS A 21 8.60 -20.24 27.67
CA LYS A 21 7.49 -21.12 28.10
C LYS A 21 6.17 -20.75 27.43
N VAL A 22 5.93 -19.46 27.19
CA VAL A 22 4.68 -18.94 26.59
C VAL A 22 4.74 -18.92 25.05
N PHE A 23 5.93 -18.93 24.48
CA PHE A 23 6.17 -18.84 23.03
C PHE A 23 5.36 -19.85 22.19
N PRO A 24 5.26 -21.15 22.53
CA PRO A 24 4.50 -22.10 21.71
C PRO A 24 3.02 -21.72 21.56
N THR A 25 2.40 -21.25 22.64
CA THR A 25 0.99 -20.82 22.64
C THR A 25 0.80 -19.53 21.83
N LEU A 26 1.70 -18.55 22.01
CA LEU A 26 1.68 -17.31 21.22
C LEU A 26 1.89 -17.60 19.73
N PHE A 27 2.78 -18.52 19.40
CA PHE A 27 3.07 -18.91 18.03
C PHE A 27 1.86 -19.59 17.37
N ALA A 28 1.16 -20.47 18.09
CA ALA A 28 -0.06 -21.09 17.58
C ALA A 28 -1.16 -20.05 17.28
N ALA A 29 -1.38 -19.09 18.19
CA ALA A 29 -2.32 -17.99 17.97
C ALA A 29 -1.90 -17.08 16.79
N PHE A 30 -0.60 -16.78 16.70
CA PHE A 30 -0.03 -16.01 15.59
C PHE A 30 -0.25 -16.71 14.24
N LEU A 31 -0.03 -18.02 14.15
CA LEU A 31 -0.28 -18.77 12.92
C LEU A 31 -1.74 -18.70 12.48
N LEU A 32 -2.69 -18.81 13.41
CA LEU A 32 -4.12 -18.66 13.09
C LEU A 32 -4.40 -17.26 12.53
N LEU A 33 -3.85 -16.22 13.16
CA LEU A 33 -3.97 -14.84 12.67
C LEU A 33 -3.34 -14.68 11.28
N CYS A 34 -2.19 -15.30 11.01
CA CYS A 34 -1.56 -15.28 9.70
C CYS A 34 -2.45 -15.90 8.61
N VAL A 35 -3.13 -17.00 8.90
CA VAL A 35 -4.04 -17.64 7.93
C VAL A 35 -5.23 -16.72 7.61
N ILE A 36 -5.89 -16.18 8.65
CA ILE A 36 -7.01 -15.24 8.47
C ILE A 36 -6.55 -14.01 7.69
N TYR A 37 -5.41 -13.46 8.08
CA TYR A 37 -4.79 -12.31 7.43
C TYR A 37 -4.48 -12.58 5.95
N PHE A 38 -3.95 -13.76 5.64
CA PHE A 38 -3.67 -14.17 4.27
C PHE A 38 -4.94 -14.26 3.43
N CYS A 39 -6.05 -14.77 3.98
CA CYS A 39 -7.35 -14.77 3.30
C CYS A 39 -7.82 -13.34 2.96
N PHE A 40 -7.65 -12.38 3.89
CA PHE A 40 -7.97 -10.98 3.62
C PHE A 40 -7.08 -10.36 2.53
N CYS A 41 -5.78 -10.72 2.50
CA CYS A 41 -4.88 -10.28 1.44
C CYS A 41 -5.36 -10.79 0.07
N LEU A 42 -5.72 -12.08 -0.04
CA LEU A 42 -6.23 -12.66 -1.28
C LEU A 42 -7.55 -12.02 -1.73
N MET A 43 -8.47 -11.79 -0.80
CA MET A 43 -9.72 -11.10 -1.08
C MET A 43 -9.48 -9.66 -1.57
N GLY A 44 -8.54 -8.95 -0.95
CA GLY A 44 -8.15 -7.60 -1.39
C GLY A 44 -7.55 -7.59 -2.80
N ILE A 45 -6.69 -8.55 -3.13
CA ILE A 45 -6.12 -8.68 -4.50
C ILE A 45 -7.25 -8.93 -5.50
N ALA A 46 -8.17 -9.86 -5.21
CA ALA A 46 -9.27 -10.19 -6.12
C ALA A 46 -10.19 -8.99 -6.41
N LEU A 47 -10.39 -8.10 -5.43
CA LEU A 47 -11.25 -6.93 -5.57
C LEU A 47 -10.56 -5.75 -6.24
N PHE A 48 -9.28 -5.51 -5.92
CA PHE A 48 -8.63 -4.24 -6.19
C PHE A 48 -7.32 -4.30 -6.99
N ALA A 49 -6.87 -5.49 -7.42
CA ALA A 49 -5.66 -5.62 -8.23
C ALA A 49 -5.76 -4.78 -9.53
N GLY A 50 -4.74 -3.96 -9.78
CA GLY A 50 -4.63 -3.12 -10.97
C GLY A 50 -5.54 -1.89 -10.97
N LYS A 51 -6.37 -1.69 -9.94
CA LYS A 51 -7.36 -0.61 -9.90
C LYS A 51 -6.88 0.65 -9.19
N PHE A 52 -5.85 0.56 -8.36
CA PHE A 52 -5.26 1.73 -7.67
C PHE A 52 -4.46 2.67 -8.59
N TRP A 53 -4.40 2.35 -9.88
CA TRP A 53 -3.70 3.16 -10.85
C TRP A 53 -4.54 4.35 -11.26
N ASN A 54 -3.92 5.52 -11.26
CA ASN A 54 -4.56 6.78 -11.58
C ASN A 54 -3.71 7.57 -12.57
N CYS A 55 -4.35 8.50 -13.27
CA CYS A 55 -3.65 9.44 -14.12
C CYS A 55 -3.20 10.67 -13.31
N TRP A 56 -1.89 10.88 -13.25
CA TRP A 56 -1.27 12.00 -12.54
C TRP A 56 -0.73 13.02 -13.54
N ALA A 57 -0.93 14.31 -13.25
CA ALA A 57 -0.26 15.39 -13.95
C ALA A 57 0.81 15.99 -13.05
N CYS A 58 2.04 16.07 -13.57
CA CYS A 58 3.21 16.56 -12.87
C CYS A 58 3.81 17.77 -13.60
N PRO A 59 4.20 18.85 -12.88
CA PRO A 59 4.89 19.99 -13.48
C PRO A 59 6.25 19.62 -14.06
N VAL A 60 6.53 20.13 -15.25
CA VAL A 60 7.84 20.04 -15.90
C VAL A 60 8.65 21.25 -15.49
N LEU A 61 9.82 21.00 -14.91
CA LEU A 61 10.78 22.01 -14.48
C LEU A 61 11.61 22.50 -15.67
N ASN A 62 12.25 23.66 -15.51
CA ASN A 62 13.01 24.33 -16.59
C ASN A 62 14.20 23.49 -17.12
N ASP A 63 14.71 22.55 -16.32
CA ASP A 63 15.77 21.61 -16.68
C ASP A 63 15.23 20.33 -17.36
N GLY A 64 13.92 20.27 -17.61
CA GLY A 64 13.25 19.10 -18.19
C GLY A 64 12.97 17.98 -17.19
N THR A 65 13.23 18.19 -15.89
CA THR A 65 12.86 17.24 -14.83
C THR A 65 11.41 17.46 -14.37
N TYR A 66 10.92 16.59 -13.46
CA TYR A 66 9.54 16.64 -12.96
C TYR A 66 9.52 16.90 -11.48
N ASP A 67 8.62 17.77 -11.03
CA ASP A 67 8.36 17.96 -9.61
C ASP A 67 7.32 16.94 -9.12
N TRP A 68 7.81 15.83 -8.54
CA TRP A 68 6.98 14.76 -8.02
C TRP A 68 6.13 15.15 -6.81
N ASN A 69 6.52 16.19 -6.07
CA ASN A 69 5.83 16.61 -4.86
C ASN A 69 4.57 17.43 -5.14
N THR A 70 4.51 18.07 -6.32
CA THR A 70 3.39 18.89 -6.76
C THR A 70 2.52 18.20 -7.82
N CYS A 71 2.77 16.91 -8.07
CA CYS A 71 1.87 16.11 -8.90
C CYS A 71 0.48 16.00 -8.27
N TYR A 72 -0.54 16.00 -9.11
CA TYR A 72 -1.93 15.82 -8.67
C TYR A 72 -2.67 14.86 -9.60
N ILE A 73 -3.68 14.20 -9.03
CA ILE A 73 -4.56 13.30 -9.79
C ILE A 73 -5.44 14.17 -10.70
N VAL A 74 -5.49 13.83 -11.99
CA VAL A 74 -6.29 14.55 -12.97
C VAL A 74 -7.76 14.17 -12.78
N SER A 75 -8.52 15.00 -12.07
CA SER A 75 -9.91 14.73 -11.67
C SER A 75 -10.97 15.02 -12.74
N ASN A 76 -10.63 14.94 -14.03
CA ASN A 76 -11.65 14.88 -15.09
C ASN A 76 -12.06 13.41 -15.26
N ALA A 77 -12.92 12.99 -14.36
CA ALA A 77 -13.22 11.61 -14.00
C ALA A 77 -14.09 10.83 -15.01
N THR A 78 -13.96 11.13 -16.31
CA THR A 78 -14.79 10.53 -17.38
C THR A 78 -13.98 9.97 -18.55
N GLN A 79 -12.64 9.98 -18.53
CA GLN A 79 -11.88 9.72 -19.77
C GLN A 79 -10.65 8.81 -19.67
N PHE A 80 -10.16 8.45 -18.49
CA PHE A 80 -8.88 7.73 -18.36
C PHE A 80 -9.06 6.33 -17.77
N CYS A 81 -9.63 5.42 -18.56
CA CYS A 81 -9.83 4.03 -18.15
C CYS A 81 -8.59 3.16 -18.39
N THR A 82 -7.68 3.59 -19.28
CA THR A 82 -6.45 2.87 -19.61
C THR A 82 -5.21 3.75 -19.51
N GLN A 83 -4.05 3.10 -19.37
CA GLN A 83 -2.76 3.79 -19.37
C GLN A 83 -2.54 4.61 -20.66
N SER A 84 -2.93 4.08 -21.82
CA SER A 84 -2.85 4.80 -23.09
C SER A 84 -3.69 6.06 -23.08
N ASP A 85 -4.93 5.99 -22.55
CA ASP A 85 -5.81 7.16 -22.49
C ASP A 85 -5.16 8.29 -21.68
N CYS A 86 -4.49 7.95 -20.57
CA CYS A 86 -3.81 8.93 -19.73
C CYS A 86 -2.58 9.55 -20.41
N VAL A 87 -1.69 8.71 -20.95
CA VAL A 87 -0.37 9.15 -21.45
C VAL A 87 -0.48 9.85 -22.81
N ASP A 88 -1.37 9.39 -23.67
CA ASP A 88 -1.51 9.90 -25.04
C ASP A 88 -2.40 11.14 -25.10
N SER A 89 -3.20 11.39 -24.06
CA SER A 89 -4.07 12.56 -24.04
C SER A 89 -3.29 13.86 -23.76
N PRO A 90 -3.66 14.97 -24.43
CA PRO A 90 -2.92 16.23 -24.35
C PRO A 90 -2.92 16.80 -22.93
N ALA A 91 -1.72 17.09 -22.42
CA ALA A 91 -1.52 17.78 -21.15
C ALA A 91 -1.44 19.31 -21.39
N PRO A 92 -1.89 20.14 -20.42
CA PRO A 92 -1.68 21.58 -20.49
C PRO A 92 -0.18 21.93 -20.57
N PRO A 93 0.19 23.11 -21.10
CA PRO A 93 1.58 23.52 -21.23
C PRO A 93 2.28 23.54 -19.86
N GLY A 94 3.48 22.97 -19.80
CA GLY A 94 4.27 22.84 -18.56
C GLY A 94 3.87 21.65 -17.66
N LEU A 95 2.95 20.79 -18.09
CA LEU A 95 2.58 19.57 -17.37
C LEU A 95 2.83 18.33 -18.24
N ARG A 96 3.15 17.21 -17.58
CA ARG A 96 3.22 15.89 -18.21
C ARG A 96 2.36 14.88 -17.45
N ARG A 97 1.71 13.98 -18.19
CA ARG A 97 0.86 12.93 -17.62
C ARG A 97 1.64 11.64 -17.39
N PHE A 98 1.33 10.98 -16.28
CA PHE A 98 1.90 9.70 -15.87
C PHE A 98 0.81 8.79 -15.33
N TRP A 99 0.90 7.51 -15.66
CA TRP A 99 0.07 6.48 -15.07
C TRP A 99 0.81 5.91 -13.87
N LEU A 100 0.36 6.24 -12.66
CA LEU A 100 1.06 5.89 -11.43
C LEU A 100 0.10 5.23 -10.45
N THR A 101 0.64 4.28 -9.70
CA THR A 101 -0.02 3.69 -8.54
C THR A 101 0.37 4.42 -7.27
N THR A 102 -0.48 4.34 -6.26
CA THR A 102 -0.15 4.74 -4.90
C THR A 102 0.90 3.81 -4.29
N ALA A 103 1.61 4.30 -3.27
CA ALA A 103 2.74 3.58 -2.64
C ALA A 103 2.33 2.28 -1.92
N THR A 104 1.04 2.08 -1.66
CA THR A 104 0.48 0.85 -1.11
C THR A 104 -0.79 0.49 -1.84
N ASN A 105 -0.75 -0.66 -2.51
CA ASN A 105 -1.81 -1.15 -3.37
C ASN A 105 -2.08 -2.65 -3.10
N PHE A 106 -2.93 -3.26 -3.93
CA PHE A 106 -3.30 -4.68 -3.85
C PHE A 106 -2.91 -5.45 -5.13
N ASP A 107 -1.90 -5.00 -5.84
CA ASP A 107 -1.49 -5.61 -7.13
C ASP A 107 -0.76 -6.94 -6.94
N ASN A 108 -0.03 -7.09 -5.82
CA ASN A 108 0.71 -8.29 -5.48
C ASN A 108 0.46 -8.68 -4.02
N LEU A 109 0.68 -9.95 -3.68
CA LEU A 109 0.50 -10.46 -2.32
C LEU A 109 1.29 -9.68 -1.26
N PHE A 110 2.55 -9.34 -1.56
CA PHE A 110 3.38 -8.58 -0.61
C PHE A 110 2.81 -7.18 -0.35
N TRP A 111 2.39 -6.48 -1.41
CA TRP A 111 1.80 -5.14 -1.30
C TRP A 111 0.44 -5.18 -0.64
N ALA A 112 -0.40 -6.17 -0.98
CA ALA A 112 -1.67 -6.42 -0.31
C ALA A 112 -1.47 -6.67 1.19
N ALA A 113 -0.47 -7.46 1.58
CA ALA A 113 -0.11 -7.62 2.98
C ALA A 113 0.32 -6.28 3.58
N LEU A 114 1.26 -5.54 2.98
CA LEU A 114 1.66 -4.24 3.54
C LEU A 114 0.48 -3.26 3.70
N SER A 115 -0.42 -3.22 2.73
CA SER A 115 -1.65 -2.41 2.75
C SER A 115 -2.61 -2.85 3.86
N SER A 116 -2.89 -4.14 3.99
CA SER A 116 -3.71 -4.70 5.08
C SER A 116 -3.09 -4.45 6.45
N LEU A 117 -1.76 -4.50 6.57
CA LEU A 117 -1.03 -4.20 7.80
C LEU A 117 -1.21 -2.73 8.20
N ARG A 118 -1.10 -1.80 7.26
CA ARG A 118 -1.32 -0.37 7.50
C ARG A 118 -2.74 -0.08 7.98
N ILE A 119 -3.73 -0.75 7.39
CA ILE A 119 -5.13 -0.68 7.83
C ILE A 119 -5.26 -1.22 9.26
N ALA A 120 -4.69 -2.40 9.55
CA ALA A 120 -4.79 -3.03 10.87
C ALA A 120 -4.14 -2.20 11.99
N TYR A 121 -2.99 -1.55 11.74
CA TYR A 121 -2.34 -0.67 12.70
C TYR A 121 -2.91 0.75 12.75
N GLN A 122 -3.93 1.06 11.93
CA GLN A 122 -4.48 2.41 11.78
C GLN A 122 -3.43 3.48 11.45
N ALA A 123 -2.31 3.07 10.85
CA ALA A 123 -1.24 3.95 10.44
C ALA A 123 -1.39 4.21 8.94
N GLN A 124 -1.78 5.43 8.57
CA GLN A 124 -2.00 5.82 7.17
C GLN A 124 -3.04 4.93 6.45
N TRP A 125 -4.09 4.53 7.16
CA TRP A 125 -5.17 3.70 6.61
C TRP A 125 -6.15 4.48 5.73
N THR A 126 -6.35 5.77 6.02
CA THR A 126 -7.32 6.63 5.33
C THR A 126 -7.07 6.76 3.84
N PRO A 127 -5.82 7.02 3.36
CA PRO A 127 -5.52 7.05 1.93
C PRO A 127 -5.91 5.74 1.24
N VAL A 128 -5.54 4.59 1.82
CA VAL A 128 -5.85 3.27 1.24
C VAL A 128 -7.35 3.04 1.14
N MET A 129 -8.12 3.45 2.15
CA MET A 129 -9.59 3.32 2.13
C MET A 129 -10.23 4.27 1.12
N PHE A 130 -9.77 5.53 1.02
CA PHE A 130 -10.32 6.48 0.05
C PHE A 130 -10.00 6.09 -1.38
N ASP A 131 -8.79 5.59 -1.64
CA ASP A 131 -8.43 5.04 -2.94
C ASP A 131 -9.28 3.79 -3.27
N GLY A 132 -9.57 2.94 -2.27
CA GLY A 132 -10.47 1.80 -2.46
C GLY A 132 -11.91 2.20 -2.81
N LEU A 133 -12.41 3.32 -2.29
CA LEU A 133 -13.72 3.87 -2.63
C LEU A 133 -13.74 4.48 -4.03
N SER A 134 -12.68 5.19 -4.44
CA SER A 134 -12.60 5.78 -5.77
C SER A 134 -12.57 4.70 -6.86
N VAL A 135 -11.88 3.59 -6.60
CA VAL A 135 -11.87 2.41 -7.48
C VAL A 135 -13.27 1.89 -7.77
N GLN A 136 -14.13 1.77 -6.75
CA GLN A 136 -15.50 1.27 -6.95
C GLN A 136 -16.31 2.25 -7.82
N ALA A 137 -16.18 3.55 -7.57
CA ALA A 137 -16.87 4.58 -8.36
C ALA A 137 -16.34 4.71 -9.80
N GLU A 138 -15.11 4.26 -10.06
CA GLU A 138 -14.50 4.29 -11.40
C GLU A 138 -14.78 3.01 -12.19
N GLN A 139 -14.85 1.86 -11.51
CA GLN A 139 -15.31 0.59 -12.09
C GLN A 139 -16.67 0.74 -12.77
N ASP A 140 -17.64 1.42 -12.14
CA ASP A 140 -18.97 1.63 -12.69
C ASP A 140 -19.00 2.60 -13.90
N ARG A 141 -17.92 3.38 -14.11
CA ARG A 141 -17.80 4.35 -15.21
C ARG A 141 -17.04 3.82 -16.42
N CYS A 142 -16.12 2.90 -16.22
CA CYS A 142 -15.29 2.30 -17.28
C CYS A 142 -15.82 0.94 -17.79
N LEU A 143 -17.01 0.53 -17.34
CA LEU A 143 -17.77 -0.63 -17.83
C LEU A 143 -18.85 -0.22 -18.85
#